data_AF-A0A932PMA6-F1
#
_entry.id   AF-A0A932PMA6-F1
#
_cell.length_a   1.000
_cell.length_b   1.000
_cell.length_c   1.000
_cell.angle_alpha   90.00
_cell.angle_beta   90.00
_cell.angle_gamma   90.00
#
_symmetry.space_group_name_H-M   'P 1'
#
loop_
_entity.id
_entity.type
_entity.pdbx_description
1 polymer ?
#
loop_
_entity_poly.entity_id
_entity_poly.type
_entity_poly.pdbx_seq_one_letter_code
_entity_poly.pdbx_strand_id
1 'polypeptide(L)'
;MEPTERPITIQISEEDLAPRGPWSFLASSLPGGFTRWGWGLMGGWVLAVLGSTLGWAGHLRRAAGWSALPSHWGESLSARDIWELVENGGLKHRLTNSPTVHLFALGIIVVLWCGWRMQAEEASLKARLSSWLLGALDTVLIGFLPLGLVAWLADLSLAGLGASGIEALGWMAFFGRPLVWMGLVAALNLQWWLCRLGRLAGPTRGYRTHLADSFLRLWSHPIQWGFITIGGAALRALLPFLVLLLAWRMGGGTTFRVWLFLLLQLFATAINGWIMGWLLRAAAQFWSHDIIVRDARAALKESVREAQAL
;
A
#
# COMPACT_ATOMS: atom_id res chain seq x y z
N MET A 1 27.80 9.87 52.15
CA MET A 1 27.08 8.73 51.56
C MET A 1 26.53 9.22 50.23
N GLU A 2 27.25 8.94 49.14
CA GLU A 2 26.72 9.19 47.79
C GLU A 2 25.59 8.20 47.51
N PRO A 3 24.47 8.63 46.91
CA PRO A 3 23.42 7.72 46.50
C PRO A 3 23.92 6.94 45.28
N THR A 4 24.15 5.64 45.47
CA THR A 4 24.30 4.67 44.39
C THR A 4 23.05 4.72 43.49
N GLU A 5 23.16 5.38 42.33
CA GLU A 5 22.22 5.21 41.23
C GLU A 5 22.26 3.73 40.80
N ARG A 6 21.18 3.00 41.11
CA ARG A 6 20.99 1.66 40.54
C ARG A 6 20.81 1.80 39.03
N PRO A 7 21.51 1.03 38.20
CA PRO A 7 21.26 1.02 36.78
C PRO A 7 19.81 0.57 36.56
N ILE A 8 19.06 1.35 35.77
CA ILE A 8 17.72 0.98 35.32
C ILE A 8 17.91 -0.18 34.34
N THR A 9 17.98 -1.41 34.85
CA THR A 9 17.75 -2.60 34.04
C THR A 9 16.31 -2.55 33.57
N ILE A 10 16.10 -2.11 32.32
CA ILE A 10 14.86 -2.36 31.61
C ILE A 10 14.72 -3.89 31.60
N GLN A 11 13.84 -4.43 32.45
CA GLN A 11 13.48 -5.85 32.40
C GLN A 11 12.70 -6.06 31.11
N ILE A 12 13.43 -6.32 30.02
CA ILE A 12 12.84 -6.85 28.79
C ILE A 12 12.39 -8.27 29.15
N SER A 13 11.07 -8.51 29.12
CA SER A 13 10.55 -9.83 29.47
C SER A 13 10.90 -10.85 28.38
N GLU A 14 10.96 -12.15 28.71
CA GLU A 14 11.16 -13.20 27.70
C GLU A 14 10.09 -13.17 26.60
N GLU A 15 8.87 -12.74 26.93
CA GLU A 15 7.78 -12.59 25.96
C GLU A 15 8.04 -11.49 24.92
N ASP A 16 8.76 -10.43 25.31
CA ASP A 16 9.16 -9.32 24.42
C ASP A 16 10.28 -9.68 23.46
N LEU A 17 11.01 -10.78 23.73
CA LEU A 17 12.09 -11.28 22.87
C LEU A 17 11.68 -12.52 22.05
N ALA A 18 10.45 -13.01 22.22
CA ALA A 18 9.96 -14.16 21.48
C ALA A 18 10.03 -13.92 19.95
N PRO A 19 10.41 -14.94 19.15
CA PRO A 19 10.44 -14.83 17.70
C PRO A 19 9.02 -14.66 17.17
N ARG A 20 8.73 -13.48 16.63
CA ARG A 20 7.41 -13.11 16.10
C ARG A 20 7.54 -12.69 14.64
N GLY A 21 6.66 -13.21 13.79
CA GLY A 21 6.54 -12.77 12.40
C GLY A 21 5.55 -11.60 12.25
N PRO A 22 5.49 -10.93 11.10
CA PRO A 22 4.63 -9.77 10.90
C PRO A 22 3.13 -10.04 11.13
N TRP A 23 2.66 -11.28 10.96
CA TRP A 23 1.26 -11.65 11.20
C TRP A 23 0.82 -11.51 12.65
N SER A 24 1.71 -11.71 13.63
CA SER A 24 1.34 -11.61 15.05
C SER A 24 0.92 -10.20 15.43
N PHE A 25 1.28 -9.20 14.62
CA PHE A 25 0.97 -7.78 14.85
C PHE A 25 -0.31 -7.32 14.15
N LEU A 26 -0.98 -8.20 13.37
CA LEU A 26 -2.21 -7.82 12.67
C LEU A 26 -3.33 -7.49 13.67
N ALA A 27 -3.55 -8.32 14.69
CA ALA A 27 -4.62 -8.07 15.67
C ALA A 27 -4.40 -6.75 16.44
N SER A 28 -3.18 -6.51 16.94
CA SER A 28 -2.81 -5.29 17.65
C SER A 28 -2.84 -4.03 16.78
N SER A 29 -2.74 -4.18 15.45
CA SER A 29 -2.76 -3.07 14.50
C SER A 29 -4.15 -2.66 14.04
N LEU A 30 -5.19 -3.45 14.36
CA LEU A 30 -6.57 -3.28 13.88
C LEU A 30 -7.17 -1.87 14.10
N PRO A 31 -6.90 -1.15 15.22
CA PRO A 31 -7.37 0.23 15.38
C PRO A 31 -6.80 1.22 14.35
N GLY A 32 -5.88 0.78 13.49
CA GLY A 32 -5.03 1.64 12.67
C GLY A 32 -5.74 2.56 11.72
N GLY A 33 -6.77 2.04 11.04
CA GLY A 33 -7.53 2.87 10.11
C GLY A 33 -8.44 3.90 10.78
N PHE A 34 -8.65 3.84 12.11
CA PHE A 34 -9.43 4.83 12.86
C PHE A 34 -8.58 5.85 13.62
N THR A 35 -7.25 5.81 13.45
CA THR A 35 -6.38 6.86 13.98
C THR A 35 -6.57 8.18 13.22
N ARG A 36 -6.11 9.31 13.79
CA ARG A 36 -6.10 10.62 13.12
C ARG A 36 -5.58 10.54 11.68
N TRP A 37 -4.48 9.83 11.47
CA TRP A 37 -3.86 9.67 10.16
C TRP A 37 -4.52 8.58 9.32
N GLY A 38 -5.17 7.59 9.94
CA GLY A 38 -6.05 6.62 9.29
C GLY A 38 -7.22 7.29 8.58
N TRP A 39 -7.88 8.26 9.22
CA TRP A 39 -8.89 9.09 8.58
C TRP A 39 -8.35 9.89 7.39
N GLY A 40 -7.14 10.45 7.52
CA GLY A 40 -6.44 11.12 6.43
C GLY A 40 -6.14 10.19 5.25
N LEU A 41 -5.74 8.94 5.52
CA LEU A 41 -5.54 7.90 4.50
C LEU A 41 -6.83 7.56 3.76
N MET A 42 -7.93 7.33 4.48
CA MET A 42 -9.24 7.04 3.89
C MET A 42 -9.72 8.22 3.03
N GLY A 43 -9.66 9.44 3.58
CA GLY A 43 -10.02 10.67 2.86
C GLY A 43 -9.16 10.91 1.63
N GLY A 44 -7.84 10.65 1.70
CA GLY A 44 -6.93 10.76 0.58
C GLY A 44 -7.25 9.77 -0.54
N TRP A 45 -7.58 8.51 -0.22
CA TRP A 45 -8.02 7.52 -1.21
C TRP A 45 -9.36 7.89 -1.85
N VAL A 46 -10.32 8.36 -1.05
CA VAL A 46 -11.60 8.88 -1.55
C VAL A 46 -11.36 10.06 -2.50
N LEU A 47 -10.50 11.00 -2.13
CA LEU A 47 -10.14 12.13 -3.00
C LEU A 47 -9.48 11.68 -4.30
N ALA A 48 -8.55 10.73 -4.21
CA ALA A 48 -7.84 10.21 -5.37
C ALA A 48 -8.78 9.51 -6.35
N VAL A 49 -9.74 8.71 -5.87
CA VAL A 49 -10.63 7.92 -6.73
C VAL A 49 -11.89 8.70 -7.09
N LEU A 50 -12.66 9.13 -6.10
CA LEU A 50 -13.94 9.81 -6.34
C LEU A 50 -13.71 11.24 -6.82
N GLY A 51 -12.77 11.97 -6.23
CA GLY A 51 -12.47 13.34 -6.66
C GLY A 51 -12.02 13.40 -8.12
N SER A 52 -11.15 12.47 -8.54
CA SER A 52 -10.73 12.39 -9.94
C SER A 52 -11.88 12.00 -10.88
N THR A 53 -12.70 11.02 -10.49
CA THR A 53 -13.88 10.57 -11.26
C THR A 53 -14.92 11.69 -11.40
N LEU A 54 -15.22 12.43 -10.32
CA LEU A 54 -16.13 13.58 -10.36
C LEU A 54 -15.56 14.74 -11.17
N GLY A 55 -14.26 15.01 -11.03
CA GLY A 55 -13.56 15.98 -11.87
C GLY A 55 -13.68 15.64 -13.35
N TRP A 56 -13.58 14.35 -13.68
CA TRP A 56 -13.68 13.86 -15.05
C TRP A 56 -15.12 13.93 -15.58
N ALA A 57 -16.11 13.51 -14.78
CA ALA A 57 -17.52 13.65 -15.11
C ALA A 57 -17.92 15.12 -15.33
N GLY A 58 -17.45 16.04 -14.48
CA GLY A 58 -17.65 17.48 -14.63
C GLY A 58 -16.91 18.07 -15.84
N HIS A 59 -15.81 17.45 -16.27
CA HIS A 59 -15.09 17.84 -17.48
C HIS A 59 -15.83 17.38 -18.74
N LEU A 60 -16.28 16.11 -18.78
CA LEU A 60 -17.17 15.58 -19.82
C LEU A 60 -18.42 16.46 -19.98
N ARG A 61 -19.05 16.86 -18.87
CA ARG A 61 -20.23 17.74 -18.90
C ARG A 61 -19.98 19.09 -19.53
N ARG A 62 -18.79 19.65 -19.35
CA ARG A 62 -18.42 20.92 -19.98
C ARG A 62 -18.05 20.75 -21.45
N ALA A 63 -17.44 19.62 -21.83
CA ALA A 63 -17.05 19.34 -23.20
C ALA A 63 -18.25 18.97 -24.10
N ALA A 64 -19.21 18.21 -23.58
CA ALA A 64 -20.39 17.76 -24.32
C ALA A 64 -21.52 18.82 -24.42
N GLY A 65 -21.45 19.91 -23.66
CA GLY A 65 -22.60 20.79 -23.45
C GLY A 65 -23.73 20.12 -22.63
N TRP A 66 -24.70 20.90 -22.15
CA TRP A 66 -25.78 20.38 -21.29
C TRP A 66 -26.75 19.42 -22.00
N SER A 67 -26.72 19.34 -23.33
CA SER A 67 -27.71 18.59 -24.15
C SER A 67 -27.19 17.30 -24.78
N ALA A 68 -25.87 17.03 -24.78
CA ALA A 68 -25.30 15.86 -25.48
C ALA A 68 -24.80 14.75 -24.54
N LEU A 69 -24.78 14.99 -23.23
CA LEU A 69 -24.73 13.88 -22.27
C LEU A 69 -26.15 13.44 -22.00
N PRO A 70 -26.41 12.13 -21.95
CA PRO A 70 -27.75 11.64 -21.68
C PRO A 70 -28.28 12.28 -20.39
N SER A 71 -29.50 12.80 -20.47
CA SER A 71 -30.23 13.40 -19.35
C SER A 71 -30.37 12.42 -18.17
N HIS A 72 -30.13 11.14 -18.42
CA HIS A 72 -30.11 10.05 -17.45
C HIS A 72 -28.76 9.33 -17.50
N TRP A 73 -28.08 9.28 -16.35
CA TRP A 73 -26.97 8.35 -16.12
C TRP A 73 -27.53 6.92 -16.25
N GLY A 74 -27.32 6.27 -17.39
CA GLY A 74 -27.93 4.98 -17.70
C GLY A 74 -28.13 4.70 -19.19
N GLU A 75 -28.21 5.74 -20.04
CA GLU A 75 -28.11 5.54 -21.49
C GLU A 75 -26.66 5.25 -21.84
N SER A 76 -26.43 4.13 -22.53
CA SER A 76 -25.11 3.73 -22.97
C SER A 76 -24.57 4.77 -23.94
N LEU A 77 -23.64 5.63 -23.48
CA LEU A 77 -22.72 6.28 -24.41
C LEU A 77 -22.05 5.16 -25.20
N SER A 78 -22.29 5.12 -26.50
CA SER A 78 -21.66 4.11 -27.34
C SER A 78 -20.14 4.34 -27.34
N ALA A 79 -19.36 3.28 -27.59
CA ALA A 79 -17.91 3.42 -27.73
C ALA A 79 -17.53 4.46 -28.79
N ARG A 80 -18.40 4.66 -29.80
CA ARG A 80 -18.28 5.69 -30.83
C ARG A 80 -18.50 7.09 -30.27
N ASP A 81 -19.51 7.30 -29.43
CA ASP A 81 -19.76 8.61 -28.81
C ASP A 81 -18.60 9.01 -27.89
N ILE A 82 -18.08 8.07 -27.11
CA ILE A 82 -16.89 8.28 -26.27
C ILE A 82 -15.69 8.62 -27.15
N TRP A 83 -15.48 7.88 -28.25
CA TRP A 83 -14.40 8.13 -29.20
C TRP A 83 -14.51 9.51 -29.87
N GLU A 84 -15.69 9.90 -30.33
CA GLU A 84 -15.94 11.21 -30.94
C GLU A 84 -15.78 12.35 -29.93
N LEU A 85 -16.22 12.19 -28.68
CA LEU A 85 -15.97 13.14 -27.59
C LEU A 85 -14.47 13.28 -27.27
N VAL A 86 -13.74 12.16 -27.32
CA VAL A 86 -12.31 12.09 -27.02
C VAL A 86 -11.48 12.70 -28.14
N GLU A 87 -11.74 12.35 -29.40
CA GLU A 87 -11.00 12.87 -30.56
C GLU A 87 -11.44 14.25 -31.02
N ASN A 88 -12.75 14.46 -31.16
CA ASN A 88 -13.29 15.67 -31.79
C ASN A 88 -13.87 16.65 -30.76
N GLY A 89 -14.25 16.17 -29.57
CA GLY A 89 -14.79 17.00 -28.47
C GLY A 89 -13.73 17.69 -27.60
N GLY A 90 -12.45 17.58 -27.93
CA GLY A 90 -11.35 18.29 -27.25
C GLY A 90 -10.95 17.72 -25.87
N LEU A 91 -11.44 16.54 -25.49
CA LEU A 91 -11.12 15.88 -24.22
C LEU A 91 -9.62 15.56 -24.08
N LYS A 92 -8.96 15.19 -25.17
CA LYS A 92 -7.52 14.89 -25.22
C LYS A 92 -6.64 16.09 -24.89
N HIS A 93 -7.06 17.29 -25.27
CA HIS A 93 -6.25 18.50 -25.18
C HIS A 93 -6.35 19.20 -23.80
N ARG A 94 -7.23 18.73 -22.90
CA ARG A 94 -7.48 19.38 -21.61
C ARG A 94 -7.32 18.47 -20.38
N LEU A 95 -6.81 17.25 -20.54
CA LEU A 95 -6.57 16.30 -19.45
C LEU A 95 -5.63 16.86 -18.37
N THR A 96 -4.58 17.58 -18.76
CA THR A 96 -3.62 18.22 -17.83
C THR A 96 -4.17 19.47 -17.13
N ASN A 97 -5.17 20.13 -17.71
CA ASN A 97 -5.88 21.28 -17.12
C ASN A 97 -7.20 20.87 -16.43
N SER A 98 -7.48 19.57 -16.33
CA SER A 98 -8.66 19.06 -15.65
C SER A 98 -8.39 18.95 -14.14
N PRO A 99 -9.35 19.34 -13.27
CA PRO A 99 -9.29 19.07 -11.83
C PRO A 99 -9.03 17.59 -11.50
N THR A 100 -9.35 16.67 -12.43
CA THR A 100 -9.09 15.23 -12.31
C THR A 100 -7.66 14.91 -11.89
N VAL A 101 -6.66 15.43 -12.61
CA VAL A 101 -5.25 15.10 -12.38
C VAL A 101 -4.78 15.72 -11.06
N HIS A 102 -5.21 16.95 -10.76
CA HIS A 102 -4.88 17.63 -9.51
C HIS A 102 -5.50 16.95 -8.29
N LEU A 103 -6.77 16.53 -8.36
CA LEU A 103 -7.44 15.81 -7.27
C LEU A 103 -6.86 14.42 -7.06
N PHE A 104 -6.50 13.73 -8.15
CA PHE A 104 -5.77 12.47 -8.06
C PHE A 104 -4.42 12.67 -7.38
N ALA A 105 -3.60 13.60 -7.87
CA ALA A 105 -2.26 13.88 -7.33
C ALA A 105 -2.33 14.32 -5.86
N LEU A 106 -3.24 15.23 -5.51
CA LEU A 106 -3.46 15.68 -4.15
C LEU A 106 -3.89 14.51 -3.24
N GLY A 107 -4.83 13.68 -3.70
CA GLY A 107 -5.25 12.48 -2.98
C GLY A 107 -4.09 11.53 -2.70
N ILE A 108 -3.26 11.25 -3.71
CA ILE A 108 -2.06 10.41 -3.56
C ILE A 108 -1.06 11.04 -2.59
N ILE A 109 -0.79 12.35 -2.68
CA ILE A 109 0.11 13.04 -1.73
C ILE A 109 -0.40 12.90 -0.30
N VAL A 110 -1.70 13.10 -0.07
CA VAL A 110 -2.34 12.92 1.23
C VAL A 110 -2.18 11.48 1.72
N VAL A 111 -2.47 10.49 0.88
CA VAL A 111 -2.30 9.06 1.20
C VAL A 111 -0.86 8.76 1.63
N LEU A 112 0.11 9.19 0.84
CA LEU A 112 1.52 8.91 1.08
C LEU A 112 2.03 9.60 2.37
N TRP A 113 1.61 10.85 2.60
CA TRP A 113 2.04 11.62 3.75
C TRP A 113 1.36 11.15 5.05
N CYS A 114 0.03 10.98 5.05
CA CYS A 114 -0.69 10.44 6.20
C CYS A 114 -0.20 9.03 6.54
N GLY A 115 0.02 8.18 5.53
CA GLY A 115 0.60 6.86 5.74
C GLY A 115 1.99 6.90 6.36
N TRP A 116 2.84 7.86 5.96
CA TRP A 116 4.14 8.05 6.59
C TRP A 116 4.03 8.51 8.05
N ARG A 117 3.21 9.55 8.31
CA ARG A 117 3.01 10.09 9.66
C ARG A 117 2.52 9.01 10.63
N MET A 118 1.52 8.24 10.20
CA MET A 118 0.98 7.14 11.00
C MET A 118 2.02 6.07 11.30
N GLN A 119 2.81 5.68 10.29
CA GLN A 119 3.81 4.64 10.46
C GLN A 119 4.94 5.06 11.40
N ALA A 120 5.41 6.30 11.27
CA ALA A 120 6.42 6.83 12.17
C ALA A 120 5.90 6.96 13.60
N GLU A 121 4.67 7.45 13.78
CA GLU A 121 4.03 7.58 15.10
C GLU A 121 3.84 6.22 15.77
N GLU A 122 3.44 5.18 15.02
CA GLU A 122 3.35 3.81 15.52
C GLU A 122 4.70 3.27 15.99
N ALA A 123 5.78 3.64 15.30
CA ALA A 123 7.14 3.31 15.71
C ALA A 123 7.68 4.23 16.81
N SER A 124 6.87 5.14 17.37
CA SER A 124 7.27 6.15 18.35
C SER A 124 8.38 7.08 17.85
N LEU A 125 8.41 7.35 16.54
CA LEU A 125 9.37 8.21 15.86
C LEU A 125 8.70 9.47 15.28
N LYS A 126 9.42 10.59 15.27
CA LYS A 126 8.95 11.82 14.63
C LYS A 126 9.19 11.78 13.13
N ALA A 127 8.13 11.67 12.32
CA ALA A 127 8.23 11.66 10.87
C ALA A 127 9.04 12.84 10.29
N ARG A 128 9.99 12.52 9.41
CA ARG A 128 10.83 13.48 8.66
C ARG A 128 10.71 13.25 7.16
N LEU A 129 10.72 14.33 6.37
CA LEU A 129 10.64 14.25 4.90
C LEU A 129 11.90 13.62 4.29
N SER A 130 13.08 13.87 4.87
CA SER A 130 14.34 13.33 4.39
C SER A 130 14.37 11.79 4.43
N SER A 131 13.96 11.19 5.56
CA SER A 131 13.87 9.73 5.69
C SER A 131 12.85 9.12 4.70
N TRP A 132 11.78 9.86 4.40
CA TRP A 132 10.75 9.43 3.44
C TRP A 132 11.31 9.39 2.00
N LEU A 133 11.99 10.45 1.55
CA LEU A 133 12.63 10.52 0.23
C LEU A 133 13.80 9.54 0.09
N LEU A 134 14.70 9.51 1.07
CA LEU A 134 15.87 8.63 1.03
C LEU A 134 15.47 7.15 1.12
N GLY A 135 14.44 6.82 1.89
CA GLY A 135 13.90 5.45 1.91
C GLY A 135 13.35 5.02 0.55
N ALA A 136 12.80 5.94 -0.25
CA ALA A 136 12.32 5.63 -1.60
C ALA A 136 13.51 5.31 -2.51
N LEU A 137 14.59 6.08 -2.42
CA LEU A 137 15.83 5.81 -3.14
C LEU A 137 16.42 4.45 -2.74
N ASP A 138 16.50 4.15 -1.45
CA ASP A 138 16.99 2.86 -0.94
C ASP A 138 16.17 1.69 -1.51
N THR A 139 14.85 1.87 -1.64
CA THR A 139 13.94 0.86 -2.21
C THR A 139 14.22 0.59 -3.67
N VAL A 140 14.52 1.64 -4.45
CA VAL A 140 14.92 1.45 -5.85
C VAL A 140 16.21 0.63 -5.92
N LEU A 141 17.17 0.90 -5.03
CA LEU A 141 18.47 0.22 -5.01
C LEU A 141 18.36 -1.26 -4.63
N ILE A 142 17.60 -1.60 -3.58
CA ILE A 142 17.59 -2.97 -3.01
C ILE A 142 16.30 -3.75 -3.28
N GLY A 143 15.23 -3.09 -3.70
CA GLY A 143 13.92 -3.69 -3.92
C GLY A 143 13.62 -3.97 -5.39
N PHE A 144 13.94 -3.03 -6.29
CA PHE A 144 13.47 -3.09 -7.68
C PHE A 144 13.94 -4.34 -8.43
N LEU A 145 15.26 -4.60 -8.41
CA LEU A 145 15.83 -5.74 -9.12
C LEU A 145 15.37 -7.10 -8.55
N PRO A 146 15.51 -7.39 -7.24
CA PRO A 146 15.17 -8.72 -6.73
C PRO A 146 13.66 -8.98 -6.72
N LEU A 147 12.83 -7.99 -6.37
CA LEU A 147 11.37 -8.15 -6.42
C LEU A 147 10.88 -8.22 -7.87
N GLY A 148 11.45 -7.41 -8.76
CA GLY A 148 11.15 -7.45 -10.19
C GLY A 148 11.48 -8.80 -10.81
N LEU A 149 12.61 -9.41 -10.44
CA LEU A 149 12.98 -10.75 -10.88
C LEU A 149 11.98 -11.80 -10.41
N VAL A 150 11.59 -11.79 -9.12
CA VAL A 150 10.58 -12.73 -8.59
C VAL A 150 9.24 -12.57 -9.31
N ALA A 151 8.78 -11.33 -9.51
CA ALA A 151 7.53 -11.06 -10.21
C ALA A 151 7.60 -11.50 -11.68
N TRP A 152 8.72 -11.24 -12.36
CA TRP A 152 8.93 -11.66 -13.74
C TRP A 152 8.93 -13.19 -13.88
N LEU A 153 9.64 -13.91 -13.00
CA LEU A 153 9.63 -15.38 -12.99
C LEU A 153 8.23 -15.95 -12.71
N ALA A 154 7.48 -15.33 -11.79
CA ALA A 154 6.11 -15.73 -11.50
C ALA A 154 5.17 -15.47 -12.71
N ASP A 155 5.29 -14.33 -13.37
CA ASP A 155 4.51 -14.00 -14.58
C ASP A 155 4.82 -14.98 -15.72
N LEU A 156 6.09 -15.30 -15.95
CA LEU A 156 6.51 -16.30 -16.93
C LEU A 156 5.93 -17.68 -16.61
N SER A 157 5.99 -18.09 -15.35
CA SER A 157 5.44 -19.39 -14.91
C SER A 157 3.94 -19.45 -15.16
N LEU A 158 3.20 -18.39 -14.81
CA LEU A 158 1.75 -18.30 -15.07
C LEU A 158 1.44 -18.27 -16.56
N ALA A 159 2.22 -17.57 -17.37
CA ALA A 159 2.06 -17.55 -18.82
C ALA A 159 2.27 -18.96 -19.42
N GLY A 160 3.29 -19.68 -18.94
CA GLY A 160 3.54 -21.08 -19.31
C GLY A 160 2.37 -22.00 -18.93
N LEU A 161 1.82 -21.86 -17.72
CA LEU A 161 0.63 -22.61 -17.30
C LEU A 161 -0.59 -22.29 -18.18
N GLY A 162 -0.81 -21.02 -18.54
CA GLY A 162 -1.90 -20.63 -19.42
C GLY A 162 -1.77 -21.20 -20.84
N ALA A 163 -0.54 -21.41 -21.33
CA ALA A 163 -0.26 -21.99 -22.64
C ALA A 163 -0.46 -23.52 -22.71
N SER A 164 -0.72 -24.19 -21.58
CA SER A 164 -0.86 -25.66 -21.51
C SER A 164 -2.11 -26.22 -22.17
N GLY A 165 -3.09 -25.38 -22.52
CA GLY A 165 -4.38 -25.80 -23.09
C GLY A 165 -5.38 -26.34 -22.05
N ILE A 166 -5.02 -26.37 -20.76
CA ILE A 166 -5.93 -26.74 -19.67
C ILE A 166 -6.73 -25.49 -19.25
N GLU A 167 -8.06 -25.55 -19.38
CA GLU A 167 -8.95 -24.41 -19.12
C GLU A 167 -8.73 -23.79 -17.73
N ALA A 168 -8.63 -24.62 -16.69
CA ALA A 168 -8.39 -24.17 -15.32
C ALA A 168 -7.06 -23.39 -15.17
N LEU A 169 -6.01 -23.81 -15.88
CA LEU A 169 -4.71 -23.13 -15.88
C LEU A 169 -4.75 -21.84 -16.71
N GLY A 170 -5.56 -21.79 -17.77
CA GLY A 170 -5.86 -20.57 -18.51
C GLY A 170 -6.51 -19.50 -17.62
N TRP A 171 -7.52 -19.87 -16.83
CA TRP A 171 -8.16 -18.96 -15.86
C TRP A 171 -7.18 -18.51 -14.77
N MET A 172 -6.37 -19.43 -14.24
CA MET A 172 -5.34 -19.10 -13.25
C MET A 172 -4.32 -18.08 -13.80
N ALA A 173 -3.88 -18.24 -15.06
CA ALA A 173 -2.97 -17.30 -15.70
C ALA A 173 -3.63 -15.93 -15.92
N PHE A 174 -4.88 -15.90 -16.37
CA PHE A 174 -5.62 -14.68 -16.64
C PHE A 174 -5.78 -13.79 -15.40
N PHE A 175 -6.15 -14.37 -14.26
CA PHE A 175 -6.30 -13.62 -13.00
C PHE A 175 -4.99 -13.48 -12.23
N GLY A 176 -4.12 -14.48 -12.27
CA GLY A 176 -2.89 -14.53 -11.50
C GLY A 176 -1.87 -13.50 -11.96
N ARG A 177 -1.71 -13.29 -13.28
CA ARG A 177 -0.69 -12.37 -13.82
C ARG A 177 -0.90 -10.92 -13.37
N PRO A 178 -2.10 -10.33 -13.47
CA PRO A 178 -2.37 -9.01 -12.87
C PRO A 178 -2.05 -8.96 -11.37
N LEU A 179 -2.42 -10.02 -10.61
CA LEU A 179 -2.14 -10.08 -9.18
C LEU A 179 -0.64 -10.12 -8.87
N VAL A 180 0.18 -10.77 -9.69
CA VAL A 180 1.65 -10.76 -9.56
C VAL A 180 2.20 -9.34 -9.66
N TRP A 181 1.78 -8.58 -10.67
CA TRP A 181 2.24 -7.19 -10.85
C TRP A 181 1.71 -6.25 -9.75
N MET A 182 0.47 -6.43 -9.31
CA MET A 182 -0.06 -5.71 -8.14
C MET A 182 0.71 -6.08 -6.86
N GLY A 183 1.06 -7.35 -6.70
CA GLY A 183 1.89 -7.88 -5.62
C GLY A 183 3.29 -7.27 -5.62
N LEU A 184 3.91 -7.11 -6.80
CA LEU A 184 5.20 -6.41 -6.95
C LEU A 184 5.13 -4.98 -6.42
N VAL A 185 4.11 -4.23 -6.83
CA VAL A 185 3.92 -2.84 -6.36
C VAL A 185 3.71 -2.80 -4.84
N ALA A 186 2.93 -3.73 -4.29
CA ALA A 186 2.73 -3.85 -2.85
C ALA A 186 4.03 -4.19 -2.10
N ALA A 187 4.84 -5.11 -2.64
CA ALA A 187 6.12 -5.51 -2.06
C ALA A 187 7.16 -4.38 -2.12
N LEU A 188 7.22 -3.62 -3.21
CA LEU A 188 8.06 -2.42 -3.31
C LEU A 188 7.64 -1.35 -2.29
N ASN A 189 6.33 -1.17 -2.11
CA ASN A 189 5.82 -0.23 -1.11
C ASN A 189 6.18 -0.67 0.31
N LEU A 190 6.07 -1.97 0.60
CA LEU A 190 6.51 -2.55 1.86
C LEU A 190 8.03 -2.40 2.08
N GLN A 191 8.85 -2.64 1.06
CA GLN A 191 10.30 -2.40 1.12
C GLN A 191 10.59 -0.93 1.45
N TRP A 192 9.85 0.00 0.83
CA TRP A 192 9.95 1.42 1.12
C TRP A 192 9.59 1.78 2.54
N TRP A 193 8.56 1.15 3.10
CA TRP A 193 8.17 1.33 4.49
C TRP A 193 9.29 0.94 5.46
N LEU A 194 9.93 -0.21 5.21
CA LEU A 194 11.04 -0.70 6.04
C LEU A 194 12.25 0.23 5.92
N CYS A 195 12.61 0.64 4.70
CA CYS A 195 13.74 1.54 4.46
C CYS A 195 13.56 2.91 5.13
N ARG A 196 12.39 3.54 5.00
CA ARG A 196 12.15 4.87 5.57
C ARG A 196 12.11 4.86 7.11
N LEU A 197 11.64 3.76 7.73
CA LEU A 197 11.73 3.58 9.18
C LEU A 197 13.19 3.39 9.63
N GLY A 198 13.96 2.54 8.93
CA GLY A 198 15.40 2.37 9.20
C GLY A 198 16.18 3.68 9.08
N ARG A 199 15.91 4.48 8.05
CA ARG A 199 16.47 5.83 7.89
C ARG A 199 16.08 6.78 9.02
N LEU A 200 14.89 6.63 9.58
CA LEU A 200 14.39 7.53 10.62
C LEU A 200 14.98 7.23 12.00
N ALA A 201 15.18 5.95 12.33
CA ALA A 201 15.92 5.56 13.54
C ALA A 201 17.41 5.93 13.50
N GLY A 202 17.94 6.15 12.31
CA GLY A 202 19.34 6.50 12.10
C GLY A 202 20.20 5.25 11.91
N PRO A 203 21.05 5.21 10.88
CA PRO A 203 21.91 4.05 10.63
C PRO A 203 23.04 4.00 11.68
N THR A 204 22.80 3.29 12.78
CA THR A 204 23.77 3.13 13.89
C THR A 204 25.08 2.47 13.46
N ARG A 205 25.04 1.62 12.43
CA ARG A 205 26.17 0.83 11.92
C ARG A 205 26.59 1.17 10.49
N GLY A 206 26.27 2.39 10.04
CA GLY A 206 26.60 2.88 8.70
C GLY A 206 25.62 2.48 7.59
N TYR A 207 25.78 3.09 6.41
CA TYR A 207 24.80 3.00 5.32
C TYR A 207 24.64 1.60 4.72
N ARG A 208 25.75 0.86 4.52
CA ARG A 208 25.70 -0.51 3.97
C ARG A 208 24.90 -1.45 4.85
N THR A 209 25.10 -1.36 6.17
CA THR A 209 24.39 -2.16 7.17
C THR A 209 22.89 -1.86 7.16
N HIS A 210 22.52 -0.57 7.04
CA HIS A 210 21.12 -0.17 6.89
C HIS A 210 20.43 -0.79 5.66
N LEU A 211 21.10 -0.79 4.50
CA LEU A 211 20.56 -1.43 3.29
C LEU A 211 20.41 -2.94 3.49
N ALA A 212 21.43 -3.59 4.05
CA ALA A 212 21.39 -5.03 4.33
C ALA A 212 20.28 -5.39 5.32
N ASP A 213 20.12 -4.61 6.40
CA ASP A 213 19.08 -4.82 7.40
C ASP A 213 17.69 -4.63 6.81
N SER A 214 17.50 -3.57 6.01
CA SER A 214 16.22 -3.27 5.34
C SER A 214 15.86 -4.36 4.32
N PHE A 215 16.85 -4.89 3.60
CA PHE A 215 16.67 -6.02 2.70
C PHE A 215 16.28 -7.27 3.50
N LEU A 216 17.09 -7.67 4.47
CA LEU A 216 16.87 -8.89 5.24
C LEU A 216 15.53 -8.91 5.99
N ARG A 217 15.01 -7.76 6.46
CA ARG A 217 13.68 -7.68 7.10
C ARG A 217 12.52 -8.08 6.18
N LEU A 218 12.62 -7.81 4.89
CA LEU A 218 11.64 -8.27 3.91
C LEU A 218 11.85 -9.75 3.59
N TRP A 219 13.10 -10.15 3.41
CA TRP A 219 13.45 -11.49 2.92
C TRP A 219 13.53 -12.58 4.00
N SER A 220 13.51 -12.24 5.29
CA SER A 220 13.47 -13.21 6.39
C SER A 220 12.09 -13.81 6.61
N HIS A 221 11.04 -13.15 6.11
CA HIS A 221 9.64 -13.58 6.26
C HIS A 221 8.88 -13.59 4.92
N PRO A 222 9.43 -14.22 3.86
CA PRO A 222 8.94 -14.06 2.50
C PRO A 222 7.51 -14.59 2.32
N ILE A 223 7.16 -15.67 3.02
CA ILE A 223 5.81 -16.25 3.01
C ILE A 223 4.82 -15.27 3.64
N GLN A 224 5.13 -14.77 4.83
CA GLN A 224 4.21 -13.92 5.59
C GLN A 224 3.98 -12.57 4.89
N TRP A 225 5.05 -11.98 4.36
CA TRP A 225 4.96 -10.76 3.55
C TRP A 225 4.31 -11.01 2.18
N GLY A 226 4.57 -12.15 1.54
CA GLY A 226 3.93 -12.56 0.30
C GLY A 226 2.41 -12.64 0.46
N PHE A 227 1.92 -13.30 1.50
CA PHE A 227 0.49 -13.35 1.80
C PHE A 227 -0.11 -11.97 2.15
N ILE A 228 0.60 -11.12 2.91
CA ILE A 228 0.11 -9.77 3.19
C ILE A 228 0.01 -8.94 1.91
N THR A 229 1.04 -8.98 1.05
CA THR A 229 1.11 -8.16 -0.17
C THR A 229 0.14 -8.65 -1.24
N ILE A 230 0.11 -9.95 -1.52
CA ILE A 230 -0.80 -10.56 -2.50
C ILE A 230 -2.24 -10.57 -1.97
N GLY A 231 -2.45 -10.97 -0.72
CA GLY A 231 -3.78 -10.97 -0.09
C GLY A 231 -4.34 -9.55 0.03
N GLY A 232 -3.50 -8.58 0.39
CA GLY A 232 -3.88 -7.16 0.38
C GLY A 232 -4.22 -6.66 -1.03
N ALA A 233 -3.42 -7.01 -2.06
CA ALA A 233 -3.72 -6.67 -3.45
C ALA A 233 -5.03 -7.29 -3.94
N ALA A 234 -5.25 -8.58 -3.65
CA ALA A 234 -6.45 -9.31 -4.00
C ALA A 234 -7.69 -8.71 -3.32
N LEU A 235 -7.63 -8.44 -2.02
CA LEU A 235 -8.75 -7.83 -1.28
C LEU A 235 -9.09 -6.44 -1.83
N ARG A 236 -8.07 -5.66 -2.19
CA ARG A 236 -8.23 -4.33 -2.78
C ARG A 236 -8.81 -4.35 -4.18
N ALA A 237 -8.57 -5.40 -4.95
CA ALA A 237 -9.19 -5.61 -6.27
C ALA A 237 -10.62 -6.18 -6.15
N LEU A 238 -10.83 -7.09 -5.20
CA LEU A 238 -12.09 -7.80 -5.00
C LEU A 238 -13.24 -6.85 -4.63
N LEU A 239 -13.02 -5.93 -3.70
CA LEU A 239 -14.08 -5.02 -3.25
C LEU A 239 -14.64 -4.14 -4.40
N PRO A 240 -13.81 -3.39 -5.17
CA PRO A 240 -14.28 -2.70 -6.37
C PRO A 240 -14.90 -3.63 -7.41
N PHE A 241 -14.32 -4.83 -7.61
CA PHE A 241 -14.87 -5.80 -8.56
C PHE A 241 -16.28 -6.24 -8.19
N LEU A 242 -16.55 -6.51 -6.90
CA LEU A 242 -17.88 -6.87 -6.43
C LEU A 242 -18.89 -5.73 -6.62
N VAL A 243 -18.47 -4.48 -6.39
CA VAL A 243 -19.32 -3.31 -6.66
C VAL A 243 -19.65 -3.19 -8.15
N LEU A 244 -18.65 -3.38 -9.02
CA LEU A 244 -18.84 -3.36 -10.48
C LEU A 244 -19.73 -4.52 -10.96
N LEU A 245 -19.54 -5.72 -10.41
CA LEU A 245 -20.35 -6.89 -10.72
C LEU A 245 -21.82 -6.68 -10.33
N LEU A 246 -22.05 -6.11 -9.13
CA LEU A 246 -23.38 -5.75 -8.66
C LEU A 246 -24.01 -4.68 -9.57
N ALA A 247 -23.24 -3.65 -9.93
CA ALA A 247 -23.70 -2.60 -10.84
C ALA A 247 -24.10 -3.17 -12.21
N TRP A 248 -23.29 -4.08 -12.75
CA TRP A 248 -23.58 -4.76 -14.00
C TRP A 248 -24.85 -5.62 -13.92
N ARG A 249 -25.01 -6.42 -12.86
CA ARG A 249 -26.17 -7.30 -12.67
C ARG A 249 -27.48 -6.54 -12.44
N MET A 250 -27.42 -5.43 -11.73
CA MET A 250 -28.61 -4.62 -11.41
C MET A 250 -28.98 -3.64 -12.52
N GLY A 251 -28.04 -3.27 -13.41
CA GLY A 251 -28.26 -2.31 -14.49
C GLY A 251 -28.42 -0.85 -14.03
N GLY A 252 -28.04 0.09 -14.89
CA GLY A 252 -27.96 1.53 -14.59
C GLY A 252 -29.23 2.34 -14.86
N GLY A 253 -30.43 1.81 -14.63
CA GLY A 253 -31.66 2.44 -15.12
C GLY A 253 -32.29 3.54 -14.25
N THR A 254 -31.81 3.79 -13.02
CA THR A 254 -32.44 4.76 -12.11
C THR A 254 -31.42 5.59 -11.32
N THR A 255 -31.79 6.84 -11.01
CA THR A 255 -31.00 7.76 -10.17
C THR A 255 -30.62 7.14 -8.83
N PHE A 256 -31.53 6.40 -8.20
CA PHE A 256 -31.25 5.67 -6.96
C PHE A 256 -30.10 4.66 -7.11
N ARG A 257 -30.09 3.87 -8.17
CA ARG A 257 -29.04 2.87 -8.43
C ARG A 257 -27.68 3.51 -8.66
N VAL A 258 -27.65 4.64 -9.38
CA VAL A 258 -26.41 5.42 -9.58
C VAL A 258 -25.84 5.88 -8.24
N TRP A 259 -26.66 6.48 -7.36
CA TRP A 259 -26.22 6.89 -6.03
C TRP A 259 -25.77 5.72 -5.17
N LEU A 260 -26.48 4.59 -5.23
CA LEU A 260 -26.10 3.37 -4.53
C LEU A 260 -24.70 2.88 -4.95
N PHE A 261 -24.41 2.80 -6.26
CA PHE A 261 -23.10 2.35 -6.74
C PHE A 261 -21.98 3.35 -6.43
N LEU A 262 -22.26 4.65 -6.46
CA LEU A 262 -21.30 5.66 -6.03
C LEU A 262 -20.97 5.51 -4.53
N LEU A 263 -21.98 5.30 -3.68
CA LEU A 263 -21.77 5.08 -2.25
C LEU A 263 -21.03 3.77 -1.96
N LEU A 264 -21.37 2.69 -2.66
CA LEU A 264 -20.68 1.40 -2.52
C LEU A 264 -19.22 1.50 -2.96
N GLN A 265 -18.94 2.20 -4.07
CA GLN A 265 -17.57 2.41 -4.55
C GLN A 265 -16.77 3.31 -3.60
N LEU A 266 -17.40 4.34 -3.03
CA LEU A 266 -16.81 5.19 -1.99
C LEU A 266 -16.47 4.35 -0.75
N PHE A 267 -17.39 3.50 -0.32
CA PHE A 267 -17.20 2.63 0.84
C PHE A 267 -16.09 1.60 0.60
N ALA A 268 -16.07 0.94 -0.56
CA ALA A 268 -14.99 0.04 -0.97
C ALA A 268 -13.62 0.75 -1.00
N THR A 269 -13.59 2.00 -1.48
CA THR A 269 -12.37 2.82 -1.50
C THR A 269 -11.92 3.19 -0.09
N ALA A 270 -12.85 3.55 0.79
CA ALA A 270 -12.56 3.87 2.18
C ALA A 270 -12.06 2.64 2.95
N ILE A 271 -12.67 1.46 2.76
CA ILE A 271 -12.19 0.19 3.32
C ILE A 271 -10.77 -0.12 2.81
N ASN A 272 -10.50 0.08 1.52
CA ASN A 272 -9.15 -0.12 0.98
C ASN A 272 -8.12 0.82 1.63
N GLY A 273 -8.49 2.06 1.91
CA GLY A 273 -7.67 2.99 2.69
C GLY A 273 -7.45 2.54 4.13
N TRP A 274 -8.49 1.98 4.78
CA TRP A 274 -8.42 1.41 6.12
C TRP A 274 -7.49 0.19 6.16
N ILE A 275 -7.63 -0.77 5.22
CA ILE A 275 -6.77 -1.96 5.10
C ILE A 275 -5.31 -1.53 4.94
N MET A 276 -5.07 -0.53 4.09
CA MET A 276 -3.72 0.01 3.89
C MET A 276 -3.14 0.54 5.20
N GLY A 277 -3.95 1.25 5.98
CA GLY A 277 -3.49 1.79 7.26
C GLY A 277 -3.26 0.73 8.32
N TRP A 278 -4.10 -0.32 8.33
CA TRP A 278 -3.92 -1.49 9.17
C TRP A 278 -2.57 -2.19 8.90
N LEU A 279 -2.25 -2.43 7.63
CA LEU A 279 -1.00 -3.07 7.22
C LEU A 279 0.24 -2.20 7.50
N LEU A 280 0.12 -0.88 7.33
CA LEU A 280 1.18 0.08 7.65
C LEU A 280 1.61 0.01 9.11
N ARG A 281 0.65 -0.10 10.03
CA ARG A 281 0.90 -0.23 11.47
C ARG A 281 1.48 -1.60 11.82
N ALA A 282 0.96 -2.67 11.24
CA ALA A 282 1.51 -4.00 11.45
C ALA A 282 2.99 -4.06 11.04
N ALA A 283 3.35 -3.40 9.92
CA ALA A 283 4.73 -3.28 9.51
C ALA A 283 5.59 -2.44 10.47
N ALA A 284 5.07 -1.35 11.04
CA ALA A 284 5.78 -0.56 12.05
C ALA A 284 6.01 -1.34 13.35
N GLN A 285 4.95 -1.99 13.88
CA GLN A 285 5.04 -2.78 15.10
C GLN A 285 6.04 -3.93 14.97
N PHE A 286 5.98 -4.67 13.85
CA PHE A 286 6.96 -5.70 13.54
C PHE A 286 8.38 -5.11 13.45
N TRP A 287 8.54 -3.98 12.77
CA TRP A 287 9.84 -3.33 12.61
C TRP A 287 10.44 -2.90 13.97
N SER A 288 9.63 -2.38 14.89
CA SER A 288 10.05 -1.99 16.24
C SER A 288 10.46 -3.22 17.06
N HIS A 289 9.66 -4.29 17.01
CA HIS A 289 9.99 -5.57 17.66
C HIS A 289 11.31 -6.15 17.17
N ASP A 290 11.52 -6.19 15.85
CA ASP A 290 12.74 -6.72 15.25
C ASP A 290 14.00 -5.91 15.65
N ILE A 291 13.87 -4.59 15.89
CA ILE A 291 14.99 -3.80 16.44
C ILE A 291 15.33 -4.25 17.85
N ILE A 292 14.34 -4.34 18.73
CA ILE A 292 14.55 -4.71 20.14
C ILE A 292 15.24 -6.08 20.22
N VAL A 293 14.75 -7.07 19.45
CA VAL A 293 15.32 -8.42 19.41
C VAL A 293 16.76 -8.40 18.88
N ARG A 294 17.06 -7.61 17.84
CA ARG A 294 18.41 -7.53 17.27
C ARG A 294 19.40 -6.84 18.19
N ASP A 295 18.98 -5.78 18.87
CA ASP A 295 19.82 -5.05 19.82
C ASP A 295 20.12 -5.91 21.05
N ALA A 296 19.11 -6.62 21.58
CA ALA A 296 19.30 -7.60 22.65
C ALA A 296 20.28 -8.72 22.23
N ARG A 297 20.13 -9.26 21.01
CA ARG A 297 21.04 -10.29 20.48
C ARG A 297 22.46 -9.77 20.27
N ALA A 298 22.62 -8.50 19.91
CA ALA A 298 23.94 -7.88 19.76
C ALA A 298 24.63 -7.73 21.12
N ALA A 299 23.92 -7.22 22.13
CA ALA A 299 24.41 -7.08 23.50
C ALA A 299 24.83 -8.44 24.10
N LEU A 300 24.04 -9.49 23.88
CA LEU A 300 24.38 -10.87 24.29
C LEU A 300 25.65 -11.41 23.62
N LYS A 301 25.90 -11.06 22.35
CA LYS A 301 27.14 -11.49 21.66
C LYS A 301 28.37 -10.74 22.16
N GLU A 302 28.20 -9.49 22.54
CA GLU A 302 29.27 -8.66 23.09
C GLU A 302 29.69 -9.16 24.48
N SER A 303 28.71 -9.41 25.37
CA SER A 303 29.00 -9.96 26.70
C SER A 303 29.66 -11.34 26.65
N VAL A 304 29.25 -12.21 25.72
CA VAL A 304 29.90 -13.52 25.52
C VAL A 304 31.35 -13.36 25.01
N ARG A 305 31.61 -12.39 24.12
CA ARG A 305 32.98 -12.11 23.65
C ARG A 305 33.87 -11.56 24.75
N GLU A 306 33.35 -10.66 25.58
CA GLU A 306 34.07 -10.15 26.75
C GLU A 306 34.38 -11.27 27.74
N ALA A 307 33.42 -12.15 28.01
CA ALA A 307 33.63 -13.31 28.89
C ALA A 307 34.61 -14.34 28.32
N GLN A 308 34.76 -14.44 27.00
CA GLN A 308 35.74 -15.31 26.34
C GLN A 308 37.15 -14.68 26.21
N ALA A 309 37.26 -13.37 26.44
CA ALA A 309 38.53 -12.63 26.38
C ALA A 309 39.21 -12.48 27.76
N LEU A 310 38.53 -12.89 28.84
CA LEU A 310 39.02 -12.99 30.22
C LEU A 310 39.51 -14.41 30.52
#